data_AF-N8QV85-F1
#
_entry.id   AF-N8QV85-F1
#
_cell.length_a   1.000
_cell.length_b   1.000
_cell.length_c   1.000
_cell.angle_alpha   90.00
_cell.angle_beta   90.00
_cell.angle_gamma   90.00
#
_symmetry.space_group_name_H-M   'P 1'
#
loop_
_entity.id
_entity.type
_entity.pdbx_description
1 polymer ?
#
loop_
_entity_poly.entity_id
_entity_poly.type
_entity_poly.pdbx_seq_one_letter_code
_entity_poly.pdbx_strand_id
1 'polypeptide(L)'
;MVAAGVNTTDAVNKGQLDSAITNINNNVGALANSAVQYDKNADGTVNKDSVTFAGGANGTALKNVADGTVAAGSKDAVNGGQLWNVQQQVDKNTSDISNLQNNINNGKTGLVQQADKNAVITVGKDTGGTQVNVGGTIGDRTVTGVKAGAVTTSSKDAVNGSQLNTTNQVLVSALGGGAGYNNITESFSNPIYNVADKSYNNVGDALGALNQADQTLDTKIDNVNNKLEQAFYATNQRIDNLEEKMSAGIAANAALENAPFIAGKVTMAVGAAYYNQQNAVGVTLRKTADNGRWSLTTGAALGSQGSPLVRVGVSTVID
;
A
#
# COMPACT_ATOMS: atom_id res chain seq x y z
N MET A 1 -17.13 -56.86 125.17
CA MET A 1 -17.11 -56.22 123.83
C MET A 1 -17.20 -54.71 124.03
N VAL A 2 -16.46 -53.91 123.28
CA VAL A 2 -16.53 -52.42 123.36
C VAL A 2 -17.74 -51.95 122.54
N ALA A 3 -18.67 -51.23 123.17
CA ALA A 3 -19.81 -50.62 122.47
C ALA A 3 -19.35 -49.50 121.51
N ALA A 4 -20.22 -49.01 120.63
CA ALA A 4 -19.87 -47.89 119.75
C ALA A 4 -19.71 -46.59 120.55
N GLY A 5 -18.59 -45.90 120.39
CA GLY A 5 -18.37 -44.58 120.98
C GLY A 5 -19.24 -43.51 120.29
N VAL A 6 -19.84 -42.60 121.06
CA VAL A 6 -20.75 -41.56 120.56
C VAL A 6 -20.16 -40.16 120.81
N ASN A 7 -19.51 -39.96 121.97
CA ASN A 7 -18.88 -38.70 122.33
C ASN A 7 -17.42 -38.65 121.87
N THR A 8 -16.85 -37.44 121.78
CA THR A 8 -15.49 -37.20 121.29
C THR A 8 -14.37 -37.79 122.17
N THR A 9 -14.69 -38.20 123.40
CA THR A 9 -13.75 -38.83 124.35
C THR A 9 -13.98 -40.32 124.53
N ASP A 10 -14.97 -40.91 123.84
CA ASP A 10 -15.24 -42.35 123.92
C ASP A 10 -14.18 -43.14 123.15
N ALA A 11 -13.86 -44.36 123.61
CA ALA A 11 -13.05 -45.28 122.83
C ALA A 11 -13.87 -45.81 121.62
N VAL A 12 -13.25 -45.85 120.43
CA VAL A 12 -13.87 -46.40 119.23
C VAL A 12 -13.70 -47.92 119.15
N ASN A 13 -14.70 -48.64 118.67
CA ASN A 13 -14.59 -50.06 118.37
C ASN A 13 -14.11 -50.31 116.92
N LYS A 14 -13.70 -51.56 116.62
CA LYS A 14 -13.19 -51.95 115.30
C LYS A 14 -14.17 -51.62 114.16
N GLY A 15 -15.48 -51.81 114.38
CA GLY A 15 -16.50 -51.54 113.35
C GLY A 15 -16.60 -50.07 112.96
N GLN A 16 -16.41 -49.14 113.92
CA GLN A 16 -16.37 -47.71 113.63
C GLN A 16 -15.13 -47.32 112.81
N LEU A 17 -13.96 -47.87 113.17
CA LEU A 17 -12.71 -47.67 112.42
C LEU A 17 -12.80 -48.23 110.99
N ASP A 18 -13.27 -49.47 110.85
CA ASP A 18 -13.43 -50.13 109.54
C ASP A 18 -14.39 -49.33 108.64
N SER A 19 -15.48 -48.81 109.20
CA SER A 19 -16.45 -47.98 108.45
C SER A 19 -15.82 -46.67 107.96
N ALA A 20 -15.06 -46.00 108.82
CA ALA A 20 -14.36 -44.76 108.45
C ALA A 20 -13.31 -45.01 107.34
N ILE A 21 -12.51 -46.07 107.48
CA ILE A 21 -11.51 -46.47 106.46
C ILE A 21 -12.19 -46.84 105.14
N THR A 22 -13.31 -47.57 105.21
CA THR A 22 -14.07 -47.95 104.02
C THR A 22 -14.60 -46.71 103.29
N ASN A 23 -15.15 -45.73 104.01
CA ASN A 23 -15.59 -44.48 103.42
C ASN A 23 -14.45 -43.71 102.73
N ILE A 24 -13.27 -43.66 103.36
CA ILE A 24 -12.08 -43.05 102.77
C ILE A 24 -11.66 -43.79 101.49
N ASN A 25 -11.57 -45.12 101.53
CA ASN A 25 -11.20 -45.93 100.37
C ASN A 25 -12.19 -45.76 99.22
N ASN A 26 -13.49 -45.70 99.53
CA ASN A 26 -14.53 -45.43 98.54
C ASN A 26 -14.35 -44.04 97.91
N ASN A 27 -14.05 -43.02 98.71
CA ASN A 27 -13.79 -41.66 98.22
C ASN A 27 -12.53 -41.61 97.32
N VAL A 28 -11.46 -42.30 97.71
CA VAL A 28 -10.23 -42.41 96.90
C VAL A 28 -10.48 -43.15 95.59
N GLY A 29 -11.24 -44.25 95.63
CA GLY A 29 -11.62 -44.99 94.43
C GLY A 29 -12.49 -44.15 93.47
N ALA A 30 -13.43 -43.39 93.99
CA ALA A 30 -14.26 -42.48 93.20
C ALA A 30 -13.42 -41.38 92.53
N LEU A 31 -12.44 -40.81 93.25
CA LEU A 31 -11.49 -39.85 92.69
C LEU A 31 -10.62 -40.48 91.60
N ALA A 32 -10.05 -41.67 91.85
CA ALA A 32 -9.21 -42.39 90.88
C ALA A 32 -9.97 -42.69 89.58
N ASN A 33 -11.26 -43.00 89.67
CA ASN A 33 -12.10 -43.26 88.50
C ASN A 33 -12.48 -41.98 87.72
N SER A 34 -12.42 -40.81 88.34
CA SER A 34 -12.85 -39.54 87.74
C SER A 34 -11.70 -38.65 87.26
N ALA A 35 -10.50 -38.85 87.79
CA ALA A 35 -9.32 -38.07 87.44
C ALA A 35 -8.75 -38.46 86.08
N VAL A 36 -8.24 -37.47 85.33
CA VAL A 36 -7.35 -37.73 84.19
C VAL A 36 -6.03 -38.24 84.75
N GLN A 37 -5.54 -39.37 84.23
CA GLN A 37 -4.33 -40.02 84.68
C GLN A 37 -3.31 -40.13 83.55
N TYR A 38 -2.05 -40.12 83.93
CA TYR A 38 -0.94 -40.50 83.07
C TYR A 38 -1.03 -41.97 82.68
N ASP A 39 -0.50 -42.30 81.51
CA ASP A 39 -0.44 -43.69 81.06
C ASP A 39 0.54 -44.51 81.93
N LYS A 40 0.53 -45.84 81.76
CA LYS A 40 1.49 -46.74 82.44
C LYS A 40 2.49 -47.30 81.44
N ASN A 41 3.72 -47.47 81.93
CA ASN A 41 4.74 -48.28 81.27
C ASN A 41 4.34 -49.77 81.31
N ALA A 42 4.98 -50.59 80.47
CA ALA A 42 4.74 -52.03 80.43
C ALA A 42 5.05 -52.74 81.76
N ASP A 43 5.95 -52.18 82.57
CA ASP A 43 6.29 -52.67 83.91
C ASP A 43 5.29 -52.23 85.00
N GLY A 44 4.25 -51.47 84.63
CA GLY A 44 3.21 -50.97 85.52
C GLY A 44 3.53 -49.64 86.22
N THR A 45 4.71 -49.05 86.00
CA THR A 45 5.07 -47.72 86.53
C THR A 45 4.37 -46.58 85.75
N VAL A 46 4.28 -45.38 86.33
CA VAL A 46 3.61 -44.22 85.70
C VAL A 46 4.49 -43.58 84.62
N ASN A 47 3.94 -43.38 83.43
CA ASN A 47 4.56 -42.69 82.30
C ASN A 47 4.06 -41.24 82.19
N LYS A 48 4.91 -40.25 82.48
CA LYS A 48 4.52 -38.82 82.44
C LYS A 48 4.62 -38.17 81.06
N ASP A 49 5.03 -38.92 80.03
CA ASP A 49 5.19 -38.40 78.67
C ASP A 49 3.89 -38.49 77.86
N SER A 50 2.88 -39.22 78.34
CA SER A 50 1.59 -39.37 77.65
C SER A 50 0.40 -39.46 78.60
N VAL A 51 -0.75 -39.05 78.05
CA VAL A 51 -2.06 -39.17 78.66
C VAL A 51 -2.99 -39.69 77.56
N THR A 52 -3.60 -40.85 77.79
CA THR A 52 -4.65 -41.39 76.91
C THR A 52 -6.01 -41.13 77.52
N PHE A 53 -6.82 -40.30 76.86
CA PHE A 53 -8.18 -40.03 77.33
C PHE A 53 -9.11 -41.24 77.10
N ALA A 54 -9.78 -41.69 78.16
CA ALA A 54 -10.59 -42.92 78.17
C ALA A 54 -12.02 -42.77 77.58
N GLY A 55 -12.24 -41.84 76.64
CA GLY A 55 -13.56 -41.56 76.04
C GLY A 55 -14.07 -42.60 75.02
N GLY A 56 -13.36 -43.71 74.84
CA GLY A 56 -13.71 -44.75 73.87
C GLY A 56 -13.59 -44.27 72.42
N ALA A 57 -14.42 -44.83 71.54
CA ALA A 57 -14.30 -44.63 70.08
C ALA A 57 -14.50 -43.18 69.60
N ASN A 58 -15.25 -42.36 70.35
CA ASN A 58 -15.52 -40.97 70.01
C ASN A 58 -14.48 -39.99 70.58
N GLY A 59 -13.52 -40.48 71.37
CA GLY A 59 -12.52 -39.66 72.07
C GLY A 59 -13.10 -38.86 73.24
N THR A 60 -12.29 -37.95 73.79
CA THR A 60 -12.68 -37.02 74.87
C THR A 60 -12.44 -35.59 74.42
N ALA A 61 -13.44 -34.72 74.58
CA ALA A 61 -13.30 -33.30 74.27
C ALA A 61 -12.63 -32.55 75.42
N LEU A 62 -11.43 -32.02 75.19
CA LEU A 62 -10.77 -31.07 76.11
C LEU A 62 -11.23 -29.64 75.77
N LYS A 63 -12.07 -29.06 76.64
CA LYS A 63 -12.70 -27.74 76.44
C LYS A 63 -12.13 -26.71 77.44
N ASN A 64 -12.46 -25.43 77.21
CA ASN A 64 -11.92 -24.30 77.98
C ASN A 64 -10.38 -24.24 77.93
N VAL A 65 -9.81 -24.63 76.79
CA VAL A 65 -8.39 -24.46 76.50
C VAL A 65 -8.18 -23.00 76.10
N ALA A 66 -7.46 -22.25 76.91
CA ALA A 66 -7.05 -20.89 76.59
C ALA A 66 -6.21 -20.89 75.29
N ASP A 67 -6.15 -19.74 74.60
CA ASP A 67 -5.33 -19.61 73.40
C ASP A 67 -3.87 -19.92 73.73
N GLY A 68 -3.31 -20.93 73.05
CA GLY A 68 -1.90 -21.27 73.17
C GLY A 68 -1.02 -20.26 72.45
N THR A 69 0.22 -20.09 72.87
CA THR A 69 1.16 -19.21 72.17
C THR A 69 1.44 -19.76 70.76
N VAL A 70 1.09 -19.03 69.70
CA VAL A 70 1.41 -19.42 68.31
C VAL A 70 2.78 -18.85 67.93
N ALA A 71 3.83 -19.59 68.28
CA ALA A 71 5.21 -19.26 67.96
C ALA A 71 6.02 -20.52 67.65
N ALA A 72 7.11 -20.36 66.91
CA ALA A 72 8.02 -21.46 66.61
C ALA A 72 8.54 -22.10 67.92
N GLY A 73 8.38 -23.42 68.05
CA GLY A 73 8.83 -24.17 69.23
C GLY A 73 7.85 -24.20 70.42
N SER A 74 6.70 -23.52 70.33
CA SER A 74 5.66 -23.56 71.38
C SER A 74 5.21 -24.99 71.69
N LYS A 75 4.90 -25.24 72.97
CA LYS A 75 4.35 -26.51 73.49
C LYS A 75 2.93 -26.34 74.04
N ASP A 76 2.37 -25.14 73.90
CA ASP A 76 1.01 -24.86 74.33
C ASP A 76 0.01 -25.57 73.42
N ALA A 77 -1.08 -26.09 74.00
CA ALA A 77 -2.19 -26.60 73.22
C ALA A 77 -2.88 -25.43 72.48
N VAL A 78 -3.20 -25.63 71.21
CA VAL A 78 -4.04 -24.68 70.45
C VAL A 78 -5.49 -25.10 70.51
N ASN A 79 -6.40 -24.13 70.51
CA ASN A 79 -7.83 -24.40 70.51
C ASN A 79 -8.48 -24.21 69.13
N GLY A 80 -9.76 -24.55 69.04
CA GLY A 80 -10.53 -24.44 67.79
C GLY A 80 -10.64 -23.00 67.24
N GLY A 81 -10.61 -21.97 68.09
CA GLY A 81 -10.64 -20.57 67.64
C GLY A 81 -9.38 -20.18 66.87
N GLN A 82 -8.22 -20.61 67.35
CA GLN A 82 -6.94 -20.37 66.68
C GLN A 82 -6.86 -21.09 65.33
N LEU A 83 -7.27 -22.37 65.28
CA LEU A 83 -7.32 -23.13 64.03
C LEU A 83 -8.36 -22.55 63.05
N TRP A 84 -9.51 -22.10 63.55
CA TRP A 84 -10.54 -21.45 62.74
C TRP A 84 -10.02 -20.17 62.07
N ASN A 85 -9.26 -19.34 62.78
CA ASN A 85 -8.64 -18.14 62.17
C ASN A 85 -7.71 -18.48 60.99
N VAL A 86 -6.99 -19.60 61.07
CA VAL A 86 -6.17 -20.10 59.96
C VAL A 86 -7.07 -20.59 58.82
N GLN A 87 -8.13 -21.34 59.12
CA GLN A 87 -9.09 -21.83 58.12
C GLN A 87 -9.72 -20.67 57.32
N GLN A 88 -10.13 -19.59 57.97
CA GLN A 88 -10.70 -18.42 57.29
C GLN A 88 -9.71 -17.79 56.28
N GLN A 89 -8.41 -17.76 56.61
CA GLN A 89 -7.38 -17.28 55.68
C GLN A 89 -7.17 -18.25 54.51
N VAL A 90 -7.20 -19.55 54.77
CA VAL A 90 -7.13 -20.60 53.73
C VAL A 90 -8.33 -20.50 52.78
N ASP A 91 -9.54 -20.29 53.30
CA ASP A 91 -10.76 -20.15 52.51
C ASP A 91 -10.71 -18.88 51.64
N LYS A 92 -10.20 -17.78 52.19
CA LYS A 92 -9.95 -16.55 51.43
C LYS A 92 -8.94 -16.77 50.30
N ASN A 93 -7.80 -17.40 50.59
CA ASN A 93 -6.79 -17.71 49.58
C ASN A 93 -7.35 -18.62 48.48
N THR A 94 -8.14 -19.62 48.87
CA THR A 94 -8.80 -20.54 47.92
C THR A 94 -9.74 -19.78 46.99
N SER A 95 -10.53 -18.86 47.54
CA SER A 95 -11.45 -18.02 46.78
C SER A 95 -10.71 -17.06 45.84
N ASP A 96 -9.66 -16.39 46.33
CA ASP A 96 -8.84 -15.47 45.53
C ASP A 96 -8.15 -16.19 44.37
N ILE A 97 -7.60 -17.40 44.61
CA ILE A 97 -7.01 -18.25 43.57
C ILE A 97 -8.04 -18.63 42.51
N SER A 98 -9.24 -19.06 42.93
CA SER A 98 -10.32 -19.40 42.01
C SER A 98 -10.73 -18.19 41.16
N ASN A 99 -10.87 -17.02 41.78
CA ASN A 99 -11.20 -15.78 41.08
C ASN A 99 -10.11 -15.37 40.07
N LEU A 100 -8.83 -15.49 40.42
CA LEU A 100 -7.73 -15.22 39.50
C LEU A 100 -7.74 -16.17 38.29
N GLN A 101 -7.91 -17.48 38.53
CA GLN A 101 -8.03 -18.46 37.45
C GLN A 101 -9.20 -18.15 36.53
N ASN A 102 -10.36 -17.83 37.11
CA ASN A 102 -11.55 -17.44 36.35
C ASN A 102 -11.30 -16.16 35.54
N ASN A 103 -10.66 -15.15 36.11
CA ASN A 103 -10.37 -13.91 35.39
C ASN A 103 -9.35 -14.10 34.28
N ILE A 104 -8.33 -14.93 34.47
CA ILE A 104 -7.32 -15.24 33.43
C ILE A 104 -7.97 -16.02 32.28
N ASN A 105 -8.68 -17.11 32.59
CA ASN A 105 -9.30 -17.97 31.57
C ASN A 105 -10.36 -17.24 30.75
N ASN A 106 -11.08 -16.29 31.36
CA ASN A 106 -12.08 -15.48 30.69
C ASN A 106 -11.52 -14.17 30.11
N GLY A 107 -10.20 -13.93 30.17
CA GLY A 107 -9.57 -12.73 29.61
C GLY A 107 -10.06 -11.42 30.24
N LYS A 108 -10.37 -11.41 31.54
CA LYS A 108 -10.93 -10.24 32.27
C LYS A 108 -9.92 -9.49 33.13
N THR A 109 -8.65 -9.91 33.14
CA THR A 109 -7.58 -9.25 33.89
C THR A 109 -6.27 -9.26 33.10
N GLY A 110 -5.40 -8.28 33.34
CA GLY A 110 -4.16 -8.07 32.60
C GLY A 110 -4.27 -7.02 31.49
N LEU A 111 -3.26 -6.92 30.62
CA LEU A 111 -3.19 -5.89 29.58
C LEU A 111 -4.08 -6.19 28.36
N VAL A 112 -4.26 -7.46 28.03
CA VAL A 112 -5.09 -7.91 26.91
C VAL A 112 -6.37 -8.50 27.48
N GLN A 113 -7.51 -7.92 27.13
CA GLN A 113 -8.79 -8.32 27.71
C GLN A 113 -9.91 -8.38 26.68
N GLN A 114 -10.90 -9.23 26.95
CA GLN A 114 -12.14 -9.36 26.20
C GLN A 114 -13.32 -9.48 27.17
N ALA A 115 -14.30 -8.58 27.10
CA ALA A 115 -15.38 -8.53 28.10
C ALA A 115 -16.30 -9.76 28.06
N ASP A 116 -16.60 -10.22 26.85
CA ASP A 116 -17.39 -11.42 26.55
C ASP A 116 -16.95 -12.02 25.19
N LYS A 117 -17.54 -13.16 24.81
CA LYS A 117 -17.13 -13.94 23.62
C LYS A 117 -17.20 -13.16 22.30
N ASN A 118 -18.07 -12.15 22.21
CA ASN A 118 -18.32 -11.37 21.00
C ASN A 118 -17.76 -9.94 21.07
N ALA A 119 -17.34 -9.49 22.26
CA ALA A 119 -16.73 -8.19 22.45
C ALA A 119 -15.37 -8.06 21.76
N VAL A 120 -14.95 -6.81 21.54
CA VAL A 120 -13.63 -6.48 21.01
C VAL A 120 -12.55 -6.85 22.02
N ILE A 121 -11.46 -7.44 21.53
CA ILE A 121 -10.23 -7.60 22.31
C ILE A 121 -9.55 -6.23 22.40
N THR A 122 -9.27 -5.80 23.62
CA THR A 122 -8.58 -4.55 23.90
C THR A 122 -7.17 -4.82 24.40
N VAL A 123 -6.22 -3.95 24.03
CA VAL A 123 -4.80 -4.07 24.41
C VAL A 123 -4.37 -2.77 25.08
N GLY A 124 -4.08 -2.81 26.37
CA GLY A 124 -3.59 -1.66 27.14
C GLY A 124 -4.58 -0.49 27.26
N LYS A 125 -5.90 -0.75 27.15
CA LYS A 125 -6.93 0.32 27.07
C LYS A 125 -6.95 1.29 28.26
N ASP A 126 -6.51 0.85 29.43
CA ASP A 126 -6.48 1.65 30.67
C ASP A 126 -5.07 2.22 30.95
N THR A 127 -4.16 2.15 29.98
CA THR A 127 -2.78 2.63 30.07
C THR A 127 -2.44 3.56 28.90
N GLY A 128 -1.38 4.35 29.04
CA GLY A 128 -0.89 5.22 27.96
C GLY A 128 0.05 4.50 26.99
N GLY A 129 0.87 5.28 26.28
CA GLY A 129 1.82 4.78 25.27
C GLY A 129 1.23 4.81 23.86
N THR A 130 2.11 4.86 22.86
CA THR A 130 1.72 5.06 21.45
C THR A 130 2.27 3.96 20.52
N GLN A 131 2.78 2.87 21.09
CA GLN A 131 3.40 1.79 20.33
C GLN A 131 3.00 0.42 20.88
N VAL A 132 2.71 -0.50 19.97
CA VAL A 132 2.63 -1.94 20.23
C VAL A 132 3.70 -2.61 19.38
N ASN A 133 4.70 -3.21 20.01
CA ASN A 133 5.78 -3.92 19.33
C ASN A 133 5.53 -5.43 19.39
N VAL A 134 5.50 -6.07 18.21
CA VAL A 134 5.26 -7.52 18.07
C VAL A 134 6.53 -8.30 17.67
N GLY A 135 7.70 -7.66 17.69
CA GLY A 135 9.00 -8.28 17.48
C GLY A 135 9.37 -9.28 18.58
N GLY A 136 10.29 -10.19 18.27
CA GLY A 136 10.75 -11.24 19.17
C GLY A 136 12.25 -11.47 19.11
N THR A 137 12.70 -12.54 19.75
CA THR A 137 14.12 -12.94 19.78
C THR A 137 14.69 -13.32 18.42
N ILE A 138 13.83 -13.57 17.44
CA ILE A 138 14.17 -13.91 16.04
C ILE A 138 13.90 -12.76 15.06
N GLY A 139 13.61 -11.56 15.57
CA GLY A 139 13.26 -10.38 14.76
C GLY A 139 11.75 -10.14 14.66
N ASP A 140 11.35 -9.44 13.61
CA ASP A 140 9.96 -9.02 13.39
C ASP A 140 9.05 -10.23 13.08
N ARG A 141 7.75 -10.06 13.39
CA ARG A 141 6.73 -11.09 13.17
C ARG A 141 5.70 -10.61 12.15
N THR A 142 5.30 -11.52 11.26
CA THR A 142 4.12 -11.32 10.42
C THR A 142 2.86 -11.36 11.28
N VAL A 143 2.02 -10.33 11.17
CA VAL A 143 0.69 -10.28 11.79
C VAL A 143 -0.35 -10.80 10.79
N THR A 144 -0.89 -11.99 11.03
CA THR A 144 -1.91 -12.64 10.18
C THR A 144 -3.27 -12.68 10.86
N GLY A 145 -4.30 -13.16 10.15
CA GLY A 145 -5.69 -13.15 10.64
C GLY A 145 -6.35 -11.77 10.61
N VAL A 146 -5.74 -10.81 9.89
CA VAL A 146 -6.23 -9.44 9.78
C VAL A 146 -7.33 -9.36 8.72
N LYS A 147 -8.56 -9.10 9.18
CA LYS A 147 -9.68 -8.76 8.30
C LYS A 147 -9.38 -7.46 7.54
N ALA A 148 -9.86 -7.33 6.31
CA ALA A 148 -9.71 -6.10 5.54
C ALA A 148 -10.27 -4.89 6.32
N GLY A 149 -9.39 -3.93 6.62
CA GLY A 149 -9.75 -2.70 7.33
C GLY A 149 -10.45 -1.70 6.43
N ALA A 150 -11.16 -0.73 7.01
CA ALA A 150 -11.72 0.35 6.22
C ALA A 150 -10.61 1.21 5.60
N VAL A 151 -10.73 1.56 4.31
CA VAL A 151 -9.78 2.44 3.61
C VAL A 151 -10.44 3.80 3.40
N THR A 152 -10.29 4.68 4.40
CA THR A 152 -10.83 6.04 4.42
C THR A 152 -9.83 6.98 5.10
N THR A 153 -9.97 8.29 4.92
CA THR A 153 -9.04 9.31 5.46
C THR A 153 -8.96 9.33 6.99
N SER A 154 -10.01 8.88 7.69
CA SER A 154 -10.07 8.83 9.15
C SER A 154 -9.87 7.44 9.74
N SER A 155 -9.68 6.41 8.90
CA SER A 155 -9.56 5.03 9.36
C SER A 155 -8.37 4.82 10.29
N LYS A 156 -8.56 3.96 11.29
CA LYS A 156 -7.52 3.47 12.22
C LYS A 156 -7.32 1.96 12.11
N ASP A 157 -7.95 1.33 11.13
CA ASP A 157 -7.86 -0.10 10.91
C ASP A 157 -6.55 -0.44 10.18
N ALA A 158 -5.95 -1.56 10.53
CA ALA A 158 -4.85 -2.12 9.73
C ALA A 158 -5.35 -2.56 8.35
N VAL A 159 -4.52 -2.38 7.33
CA VAL A 159 -4.74 -2.95 6.00
C VAL A 159 -4.08 -4.32 5.89
N ASN A 160 -4.66 -5.24 5.13
CA ASN A 160 -4.06 -6.54 4.89
C ASN A 160 -3.53 -6.66 3.45
N GLY A 161 -2.85 -7.78 3.16
CA GLY A 161 -2.21 -8.02 1.88
C GLY A 161 -3.16 -8.05 0.67
N SER A 162 -4.43 -8.45 0.83
CA SER A 162 -5.37 -8.48 -0.31
C SER A 162 -5.76 -7.06 -0.76
N GLN A 163 -5.86 -6.12 0.17
CA GLN A 163 -6.12 -4.71 -0.13
C GLN A 163 -4.94 -4.05 -0.86
N LEU A 164 -3.71 -4.30 -0.37
CA LEU A 164 -2.50 -3.79 -1.02
C LEU A 164 -2.31 -4.41 -2.41
N ASN A 165 -2.52 -5.73 -2.54
CA ASN A 165 -2.45 -6.40 -3.84
C ASN A 165 -3.47 -5.84 -4.84
N THR A 166 -4.70 -5.57 -4.41
CA THR A 166 -5.72 -4.93 -5.27
C THR A 166 -5.22 -3.59 -5.80
N THR A 167 -4.58 -2.78 -4.95
CA THR A 167 -3.97 -1.51 -5.35
C THR A 167 -2.85 -1.72 -6.38
N ASN A 168 -1.96 -2.69 -6.14
CA ASN A 168 -0.87 -3.00 -7.06
C ASN A 168 -1.40 -3.45 -8.44
N GLN A 169 -2.44 -4.28 -8.47
CA GLN A 169 -3.06 -4.75 -9.71
C GLN A 169 -3.73 -3.62 -10.49
N VAL A 170 -4.44 -2.71 -9.80
CA VAL A 170 -5.03 -1.53 -10.43
C VAL A 170 -3.93 -0.63 -11.02
N LEU A 171 -2.83 -0.42 -10.30
CA LEU A 171 -1.72 0.41 -10.76
C LEU A 171 -1.07 -0.13 -12.03
N VAL A 172 -0.69 -1.42 -12.05
CA VAL A 172 -0.03 -2.01 -13.23
C VAL A 172 -0.98 -2.10 -14.41
N SER A 173 -2.28 -2.34 -14.17
CA SER A 173 -3.30 -2.30 -15.22
C SER A 173 -3.49 -0.89 -15.78
N ALA A 174 -3.44 0.14 -14.95
CA ALA A 174 -3.58 1.53 -15.37
C ALA A 174 -2.38 2.02 -16.18
N LEU A 175 -1.16 1.58 -15.80
CA LEU A 175 0.04 1.87 -16.57
C LEU A 175 0.09 1.10 -17.90
N GLY A 176 -0.39 -0.15 -17.93
CA GLY A 176 -0.31 -1.00 -19.11
C GLY A 176 1.14 -1.24 -19.54
N GLY A 177 1.39 -1.32 -20.84
CA GLY A 177 2.76 -1.45 -21.38
C GLY A 177 3.54 -2.67 -20.88
N GLY A 178 2.88 -3.70 -20.36
CA GLY A 178 3.53 -4.86 -19.73
C GLY A 178 4.08 -4.60 -18.32
N ALA A 179 3.71 -3.48 -17.67
CA ALA A 179 3.99 -3.29 -16.25
C ALA A 179 3.41 -4.45 -15.43
N GLY A 180 4.09 -4.80 -14.35
CA GLY A 180 3.71 -5.95 -13.52
C GLY A 180 4.16 -5.80 -12.08
N TYR A 181 3.59 -6.64 -11.20
CA TYR A 181 4.00 -6.76 -9.80
C TYR A 181 4.30 -8.22 -9.50
N ASN A 182 5.49 -8.51 -8.98
CA ASN A 182 5.89 -9.84 -8.55
C ASN A 182 5.70 -9.95 -7.04
N ASN A 183 4.75 -10.79 -6.62
CA ASN A 183 4.39 -10.99 -5.22
C ASN A 183 5.37 -11.86 -4.42
N ILE A 184 6.35 -12.50 -5.08
CA ILE A 184 7.38 -13.32 -4.43
C ILE A 184 8.62 -12.47 -4.13
N THR A 185 9.02 -11.61 -5.06
CA THR A 185 10.16 -10.70 -4.89
C THR A 185 9.75 -9.32 -4.38
N GLU A 186 8.45 -9.07 -4.22
CA GLU A 186 7.85 -7.81 -3.75
C GLU A 186 8.28 -6.58 -4.58
N SER A 187 8.34 -6.74 -5.91
CA SER A 187 8.91 -5.73 -6.82
C SER A 187 8.01 -5.44 -8.02
N PHE A 188 8.02 -4.20 -8.49
CA PHE A 188 7.38 -3.79 -9.73
C PHE A 188 8.31 -3.96 -10.94
N SER A 189 7.74 -4.39 -12.07
CA SER A 189 8.35 -4.31 -13.39
C SER A 189 7.81 -3.08 -14.10
N ASN A 190 8.73 -2.28 -14.66
CA ASN A 190 8.36 -1.07 -15.38
C ASN A 190 7.55 -1.38 -16.65
N PRO A 191 6.64 -0.49 -17.08
CA PRO A 191 6.04 -0.58 -18.40
C PRO A 191 7.09 -0.40 -19.50
N ILE A 192 6.75 -0.79 -20.73
CA ILE A 192 7.50 -0.51 -21.95
C ILE A 192 6.56 0.16 -22.94
N TYR A 193 6.81 1.43 -23.20
CA TYR A 193 6.12 2.23 -24.20
C TYR A 193 7.05 2.42 -25.40
N ASN A 194 6.65 1.93 -26.56
CA ASN A 194 7.42 2.10 -27.78
C ASN A 194 6.96 3.36 -28.52
N VAL A 195 7.88 4.30 -28.73
CA VAL A 195 7.65 5.50 -29.52
C VAL A 195 8.71 5.52 -30.62
N ALA A 196 8.25 5.35 -31.86
CA ALA A 196 9.12 5.12 -33.02
C ALA A 196 10.09 3.94 -32.79
N ASP A 197 11.40 4.19 -32.84
CA ASP A 197 12.48 3.21 -32.73
C ASP A 197 13.04 3.06 -31.30
N LYS A 198 12.46 3.77 -30.32
CA LYS A 198 12.91 3.77 -28.93
C LYS A 198 11.83 3.25 -27.99
N SER A 199 12.30 2.60 -26.92
CA SER A 199 11.47 2.12 -25.82
C SER A 199 11.68 2.98 -24.58
N TYR A 200 10.57 3.35 -23.93
CA TYR A 200 10.53 4.18 -22.74
C TYR A 200 9.87 3.42 -21.61
N ASN A 201 10.41 3.55 -20.40
CA ASN A 201 9.95 2.77 -19.25
C ASN A 201 9.08 3.54 -18.26
N ASN A 202 8.68 4.77 -18.64
CA ASN A 202 7.80 5.62 -17.87
C ASN A 202 6.96 6.49 -18.83
N VAL A 203 5.80 6.94 -18.34
CA VAL A 203 4.83 7.70 -19.15
C VAL A 203 5.38 9.07 -19.56
N GLY A 204 6.10 9.75 -18.66
CA GLY A 204 6.60 11.11 -18.90
C GLY A 204 7.54 11.18 -20.09
N ASP A 205 8.53 10.30 -20.14
CA ASP A 205 9.50 10.28 -21.22
C ASP A 205 8.88 9.84 -22.55
N ALA A 206 7.94 8.89 -22.53
CA ALA A 206 7.21 8.46 -23.72
C ALA A 206 6.37 9.62 -24.31
N LEU A 207 5.67 10.38 -23.46
CA LEU A 207 4.93 11.57 -23.88
C LEU A 207 5.86 12.68 -24.38
N GLY A 208 7.02 12.87 -23.73
CA GLY A 208 8.05 13.80 -24.20
C GLY A 208 8.59 13.43 -25.59
N ALA A 209 8.80 12.14 -25.84
CA ALA A 209 9.23 11.63 -27.14
C ALA A 209 8.17 11.82 -28.23
N LEU A 210 6.89 11.57 -27.91
CA LEU A 210 5.78 11.86 -28.83
C LEU A 210 5.70 13.36 -29.15
N ASN A 211 5.80 14.22 -28.14
CA ASN A 211 5.81 15.67 -28.34
C ASN A 211 6.96 16.13 -29.25
N GLN A 212 8.15 15.54 -29.11
CA GLN A 212 9.27 15.84 -30.00
C GLN A 212 9.05 15.34 -31.43
N ALA A 213 8.44 14.16 -31.57
CA ALA A 213 8.07 13.60 -32.87
C ALA A 213 7.04 14.49 -33.58
N ASP A 214 6.05 15.02 -32.85
CA ASP A 214 5.04 15.95 -33.37
C ASP A 214 5.67 17.27 -33.82
N GLN A 215 6.54 17.88 -33.02
CA GLN A 215 7.29 19.09 -33.44
C GLN A 215 8.15 18.85 -34.69
N THR A 216 8.69 17.64 -34.84
CA THR A 216 9.44 17.26 -36.04
C THR A 216 8.52 17.13 -37.26
N LEU A 217 7.30 16.61 -37.07
CA LEU A 217 6.29 16.53 -38.11
C LEU A 217 5.86 17.93 -38.55
N ASP A 218 5.61 18.85 -37.62
CA ASP A 218 5.29 20.26 -37.91
C ASP A 218 6.38 20.90 -38.77
N THR A 219 7.64 20.74 -38.37
CA THR A 219 8.79 21.24 -39.14
C THR A 219 8.84 20.64 -40.56
N LYS A 220 8.52 19.36 -40.72
CA LYS A 220 8.46 18.72 -42.05
C LYS A 220 7.34 19.28 -42.91
N ILE A 221 6.17 19.56 -42.32
CA ILE A 221 5.03 20.17 -43.01
C ILE A 221 5.38 21.58 -43.47
N ASP A 222 6.00 22.39 -42.62
CA ASP A 222 6.47 23.74 -42.98
C ASP A 222 7.46 23.71 -44.14
N ASN A 223 8.39 22.75 -44.14
CA ASN A 223 9.33 22.56 -45.23
C ASN A 223 8.63 22.17 -46.55
N VAL A 224 7.57 21.36 -46.49
CA VAL A 224 6.75 21.03 -47.68
C VAL A 224 6.05 22.28 -48.20
N ASN A 225 5.44 23.08 -47.32
CA ASN A 225 4.78 24.32 -47.68
C ASN A 225 5.77 25.29 -48.36
N ASN A 226 6.94 25.49 -47.77
CA ASN A 226 8.00 26.34 -48.35
C ASN A 226 8.46 25.84 -49.73
N LYS A 227 8.67 24.53 -49.89
CA LYS A 227 9.05 23.95 -51.20
C LYS A 227 7.94 24.10 -52.24
N LEU A 228 6.69 23.95 -51.83
CA LEU A 228 5.53 24.10 -52.69
C LEU A 228 5.38 25.56 -53.14
N GLU A 229 5.49 26.52 -52.22
CA GLU A 229 5.51 27.96 -52.54
C GLU A 229 6.63 28.29 -53.52
N GLN A 230 7.86 27.82 -53.28
CA GLN A 230 8.98 28.02 -54.20
C GLN A 230 8.72 27.44 -55.59
N ALA A 231 8.14 26.24 -55.67
CA ALA A 231 7.80 25.61 -56.94
C ALA A 231 6.72 26.41 -57.70
N PHE A 232 5.72 26.94 -56.99
CA PHE A 232 4.69 27.82 -57.56
C PHE A 232 5.28 29.15 -58.03
N TYR A 233 6.14 29.79 -57.23
CA TYR A 233 6.82 31.03 -57.64
C TYR A 233 7.70 30.82 -58.87
N ALA A 234 8.48 29.74 -58.92
CA ALA A 234 9.31 29.43 -60.07
C ALA A 234 8.48 29.16 -61.33
N THR A 235 7.33 28.51 -61.17
CA THR A 235 6.39 28.25 -62.27
C THR A 235 5.73 29.56 -62.74
N ASN A 236 5.27 30.43 -61.84
CA ASN A 236 4.73 31.74 -62.18
C ASN A 236 5.77 32.59 -62.92
N GLN A 237 7.02 32.67 -62.44
CA GLN A 237 8.07 33.40 -63.15
C GLN A 237 8.35 32.83 -64.53
N ARG A 238 8.31 31.49 -64.70
CA ARG A 238 8.47 30.88 -66.03
C ARG A 238 7.30 31.22 -66.95
N ILE A 239 6.07 31.28 -66.41
CA ILE A 239 4.87 31.70 -67.15
C ILE A 239 5.00 33.18 -67.54
N ASP A 240 5.40 34.07 -66.64
CA ASP A 240 5.60 35.50 -66.93
C ASP A 240 6.69 35.70 -68.00
N ASN A 241 7.83 35.03 -67.86
CA ASN A 241 8.90 35.05 -68.87
C ASN A 241 8.44 34.47 -70.21
N LEU A 242 7.57 33.46 -70.21
CA LEU A 242 6.98 32.90 -71.42
C LEU A 242 6.03 33.92 -72.06
N GLU A 243 5.19 34.58 -71.27
CA GLU A 243 4.28 35.64 -71.73
C GLU A 243 5.07 36.80 -72.36
N GLU A 244 6.17 37.24 -71.73
CA GLU A 244 7.05 38.27 -72.28
C GLU A 244 7.70 37.83 -73.60
N LYS A 245 8.29 36.63 -73.65
CA LYS A 245 8.92 36.09 -74.88
C LYS A 245 7.91 35.88 -76.00
N MET A 246 6.70 35.41 -75.68
CA MET A 246 5.62 35.25 -76.65
C MET A 246 5.13 36.61 -77.15
N SER A 247 4.91 37.58 -76.26
CA SER A 247 4.50 38.94 -76.61
C SER A 247 5.52 39.62 -77.51
N ALA A 248 6.81 39.49 -77.20
CA ALA A 248 7.90 39.99 -78.04
C ALA A 248 7.98 39.26 -79.39
N GLY A 249 7.72 37.95 -79.44
CA GLY A 249 7.62 37.19 -80.68
C GLY A 249 6.43 37.62 -81.56
N ILE A 250 5.27 37.90 -80.96
CA ILE A 250 4.10 38.44 -81.66
C ILE A 250 4.41 39.84 -82.21
N ALA A 251 5.00 40.72 -81.40
CA ALA A 251 5.46 42.03 -81.85
C ALA A 251 6.47 41.91 -83.01
N ALA A 252 7.44 40.99 -82.90
CA ALA A 252 8.43 40.75 -83.97
C ALA A 252 7.77 40.28 -85.27
N ASN A 253 6.79 39.39 -85.19
CA ASN A 253 6.04 38.98 -86.38
C ASN A 253 5.20 40.12 -86.96
N ALA A 254 4.55 40.93 -86.12
CA ALA A 254 3.79 42.10 -86.55
C ALA A 254 4.67 43.19 -87.19
N ALA A 255 5.91 43.36 -86.72
CA ALA A 255 6.88 44.30 -87.28
C ALA A 255 7.41 43.88 -88.68
N LEU A 256 7.14 42.65 -89.12
CA LEU A 256 7.54 42.19 -90.44
C LEU A 256 6.51 42.63 -91.50
N GLU A 257 6.72 43.84 -92.00
CA GLU A 257 5.92 44.43 -93.08
C GLU A 257 6.13 43.71 -94.42
N ASN A 258 5.11 43.75 -95.29
CA ASN A 258 5.22 43.20 -96.64
C ASN A 258 5.97 44.17 -97.56
N ALA A 259 7.21 43.83 -97.95
CA ALA A 259 7.97 44.63 -98.90
C ALA A 259 7.25 44.75 -100.27
N PRO A 260 7.22 45.94 -100.91
CA PRO A 260 6.47 46.17 -102.15
C PRO A 260 6.82 45.18 -103.26
N PHE A 261 5.83 44.74 -104.03
CA PHE A 261 6.05 43.82 -105.16
C PHE A 261 6.38 44.61 -106.43
N ILE A 262 7.66 44.67 -106.81
CA ILE A 262 8.15 45.42 -107.98
C ILE A 262 9.04 44.50 -108.82
N ALA A 263 8.63 44.26 -110.08
CA ALA A 263 9.32 43.33 -110.99
C ALA A 263 10.80 43.69 -111.20
N GLY A 264 11.66 42.66 -111.16
CA GLY A 264 13.11 42.75 -111.31
C GLY A 264 13.89 43.46 -110.19
N LYS A 265 13.23 44.10 -109.24
CA LYS A 265 13.87 44.82 -108.13
C LYS A 265 13.98 43.96 -106.87
N VAL A 266 14.96 44.31 -106.03
CA VAL A 266 14.96 43.95 -104.60
C VAL A 266 14.28 45.10 -103.87
N THR A 267 13.24 44.81 -103.12
CA THR A 267 12.54 45.79 -102.29
C THR A 267 12.76 45.47 -100.83
N MET A 268 12.80 46.52 -100.00
CA MET A 268 12.99 46.42 -98.56
C MET A 268 11.85 47.14 -97.86
N ALA A 269 11.31 46.53 -96.80
CA ALA A 269 10.42 47.19 -95.86
C ALA A 269 10.98 47.04 -94.45
N VAL A 270 10.85 48.11 -93.66
CA VAL A 270 11.22 48.13 -92.26
C VAL A 270 9.97 48.48 -91.48
N GLY A 271 9.62 47.66 -90.49
CA GLY A 271 8.47 47.86 -89.62
C GLY A 271 8.89 47.86 -88.16
N ALA A 272 8.08 48.51 -87.33
CA ALA A 272 8.18 48.48 -85.89
C ALA A 272 6.81 48.18 -85.30
N ALA A 273 6.77 47.40 -84.23
CA ALA A 273 5.52 47.04 -83.56
C ALA A 273 5.68 47.09 -82.05
N TYR A 274 4.56 47.30 -81.37
CA TYR A 274 4.46 47.29 -79.91
C TYR A 274 3.24 46.44 -79.51
N TYR A 275 3.44 45.46 -78.64
CA TYR A 275 2.38 44.59 -78.13
C TYR A 275 2.71 44.12 -76.71
N ASN A 276 1.74 44.26 -75.80
CA ASN A 276 1.85 43.85 -74.39
C ASN A 276 3.19 44.24 -73.73
N GLN A 277 3.53 45.53 -73.75
CA GLN A 277 4.77 46.10 -73.22
C GLN A 277 6.09 45.69 -73.90
N GLN A 278 6.03 44.90 -74.96
CA GLN A 278 7.20 44.52 -75.74
C GLN A 278 7.23 45.28 -77.07
N ASN A 279 8.43 45.67 -77.48
CA ASN A 279 8.68 46.37 -78.74
C ASN A 279 9.40 45.41 -79.70
N ALA A 280 9.25 45.60 -81.01
CA ALA A 280 10.04 44.86 -81.98
C ALA A 280 10.31 45.65 -83.24
N VAL A 281 11.39 45.30 -83.93
CA VAL A 281 11.75 45.85 -85.24
C VAL A 281 12.00 44.70 -86.20
N GLY A 282 11.45 44.81 -87.40
CA GLY A 282 11.56 43.82 -88.46
C GLY A 282 12.03 44.43 -89.77
N VAL A 283 12.85 43.68 -90.50
CA VAL A 283 13.24 44.00 -91.87
C VAL A 283 12.80 42.87 -92.77
N THR A 284 12.08 43.20 -93.83
CA THR A 284 11.69 42.27 -94.89
C THR A 284 12.35 42.68 -96.19
N LEU A 285 13.02 41.73 -96.83
CA LEU A 285 13.52 41.84 -98.19
C LEU A 285 12.64 40.99 -99.11
N ARG A 286 12.35 41.51 -100.29
CA ARG A 286 11.67 40.76 -101.34
C ARG A 286 12.44 40.89 -102.63
N LYS A 287 12.78 39.76 -103.23
CA LYS A 287 13.25 39.70 -104.62
C LYS A 287 12.10 39.19 -105.48
N THR A 288 11.70 40.02 -106.43
CA THR A 288 10.68 39.65 -107.43
C THR A 288 11.39 39.32 -108.74
N ALA A 289 10.94 38.27 -109.44
CA ALA A 289 11.45 37.91 -110.75
C ALA A 289 11.21 39.04 -111.78
N ASP A 290 12.03 39.09 -112.82
CA ASP A 290 11.91 40.11 -113.88
C ASP A 290 10.57 40.03 -114.62
N ASN A 291 10.00 38.82 -114.73
CA ASN A 291 8.68 38.60 -115.31
C ASN A 291 7.52 38.89 -114.35
N GLY A 292 7.80 39.30 -113.10
CA GLY A 292 6.78 39.60 -112.08
C GLY A 292 5.90 38.42 -111.67
N ARG A 293 6.21 37.17 -112.04
CA ARG A 293 5.33 36.02 -111.78
C ARG A 293 5.62 35.30 -110.45
N TRP A 294 6.81 35.45 -109.90
CA TRP A 294 7.15 34.93 -108.58
C TRP A 294 8.01 35.90 -107.78
N SER A 295 7.93 35.81 -106.46
CA SER A 295 8.81 36.51 -105.54
C SER A 295 9.22 35.64 -104.37
N LEU A 296 10.47 35.83 -103.94
CA LEU A 296 11.00 35.29 -102.70
C LEU A 296 11.03 36.43 -101.68
N THR A 297 10.34 36.24 -100.56
CA THR A 297 10.32 37.17 -99.43
C THR A 297 11.07 36.54 -98.26
N THR A 298 12.05 37.25 -97.73
CA THR A 298 12.77 36.89 -96.51
C THR A 298 12.61 38.01 -95.50
N GLY A 299 12.35 37.68 -94.24
CA GLY A 299 12.21 38.66 -93.18
C GLY A 299 12.88 38.19 -91.91
N ALA A 300 13.51 39.12 -91.21
CA ALA A 300 14.07 38.89 -89.89
C ALA A 300 13.59 39.99 -88.94
N ALA A 301 13.16 39.61 -87.75
CA ALA A 301 12.72 40.54 -86.73
C ALA A 301 13.30 40.18 -85.36
N LEU A 302 13.51 41.22 -84.57
CA LEU A 302 14.03 41.15 -83.22
C LEU A 302 13.03 41.86 -82.30
N GLY A 303 12.53 41.13 -81.31
CA GLY A 303 11.78 41.71 -80.19
C GLY A 303 12.70 42.25 -79.10
N SER A 304 12.16 43.03 -78.18
CA SER A 304 12.84 43.52 -76.99
C SER A 304 13.25 42.40 -76.04
N GLN A 305 12.58 41.24 -76.13
CA GLN A 305 12.88 40.01 -75.42
C GLN A 305 12.76 38.80 -76.37
N GLY A 306 13.40 37.68 -76.05
CA GLY A 306 13.30 36.44 -76.82
C GLY A 306 14.32 36.29 -77.95
N SER A 307 14.13 35.27 -78.78
CA SER A 307 15.04 34.94 -79.89
C SER A 307 14.63 35.65 -81.18
N PRO A 308 15.56 35.83 -82.14
CA PRO A 308 15.23 36.34 -83.47
C PRO A 308 14.17 35.50 -84.17
N LEU A 309 13.20 36.17 -84.79
CA LEU A 309 12.21 35.54 -85.65
C LEU A 309 12.66 35.68 -87.11
N VAL A 310 12.68 34.56 -87.84
CA VAL A 310 13.00 34.53 -89.27
C VAL A 310 11.82 33.95 -90.03
N ARG A 311 11.39 34.64 -91.08
CA ARG A 311 10.37 34.16 -92.00
C ARG A 311 10.93 34.07 -93.41
N VAL A 312 10.54 33.03 -94.14
CA VAL A 312 10.80 32.89 -95.57
C VAL A 312 9.49 32.49 -96.22
N GLY A 313 9.10 33.23 -97.26
CA GLY A 313 7.87 32.99 -98.00
C GLY A 313 8.13 33.09 -99.48
N VAL A 314 7.50 32.20 -100.25
CA VAL A 314 7.46 32.29 -101.71
C VAL A 314 6.04 32.65 -102.10
N SER A 315 5.89 33.61 -102.99
CA SER A 315 4.59 33.99 -103.54
C SER A 315 4.67 33.92 -105.05
N THR A 316 3.65 33.32 -105.67
CA THR A 316 3.53 33.19 -107.12
C THR A 316 2.15 33.68 -107.55
N VAL A 317 2.07 34.22 -108.76
CA VAL A 317 0.78 34.52 -109.40
C VAL A 317 0.37 33.30 -110.22
N ILE A 318 -0.88 32.86 -110.07
CA ILE A 318 -1.46 31.71 -110.78
C ILE A 318 -2.63 32.26 -111.60
N ASP A 319 -2.71 31.85 -112.87
CA ASP A 319 -3.80 32.21 -113.79
C ASP A 319 -4.99 31.24 -113.64
#